data_AF-V4MR27-F1
#
_entry.id   AF-V4MR27-F1
#
_cell.length_a   1.000
_cell.length_b   1.000
_cell.length_c   1.000
_cell.angle_alpha   90.00
_cell.angle_beta   90.00
_cell.angle_gamma   90.00
#
_symmetry.space_group_name_H-M   'P 1'
#
loop_
_entity.id
_entity.type
_entity.pdbx_description
1 polymer ?
#
loop_
_entity_poly.entity_id
_entity_poly.type
_entity_poly.pdbx_seq_one_letter_code
_entity_poly.pdbx_strand_id
1 'polypeptide(L)'
;MLVTVGPYLYRNTQLLQKICRVLRVYYLSALDLVRSSDGSSSQEGSAYENSRVHLKEVRLRVEEALGTCLLPSLQLIPANPAVGNEIWEVMSLLPYEARYRLYGEWEKDDERNPLLLAARQVAKLDTRRILKRLAKENLKPLGRMVAKLAHANPMTVLRTIVNQIEAYRDMIPPVVDAFKYLTQVSEAV
;
A
#
# COMPACT_ATOMS: atom_id res chain seq x y z
N MET A 1 7.32 8.42 17.28
CA MET A 1 8.08 7.14 17.33
C MET A 1 8.11 6.41 15.98
N LEU A 2 6.99 6.21 15.26
CA LEU A 2 7.05 5.55 13.94
C LEU A 2 7.69 6.44 12.86
N VAL A 3 7.40 7.74 12.89
CA VAL A 3 8.00 8.74 11.98
C VAL A 3 9.54 8.76 12.06
N THR A 4 10.10 8.56 13.26
CA THR A 4 11.55 8.52 13.47
C THR A 4 12.20 7.22 12.98
N VAL A 5 11.44 6.12 12.91
CA VAL A 5 11.92 4.85 12.34
C VAL A 5 11.92 4.90 10.81
N GLY A 6 10.96 5.62 10.21
CA GLY A 6 10.87 5.77 8.76
C GLY A 6 10.85 4.42 8.01
N PRO A 7 11.56 4.27 6.88
CA PRO A 7 11.50 3.05 6.06
C PRO A 7 12.23 1.85 6.68
N TYR A 8 12.90 1.99 7.83
CA TYR A 8 13.78 0.96 8.39
C TYR A 8 13.04 -0.19 9.10
N LEU A 9 11.70 -0.13 9.18
CA LEU A 9 10.89 -1.18 9.80
C LEU A 9 10.90 -2.49 8.99
N TYR A 10 11.35 -2.45 7.72
CA TYR A 10 11.53 -3.64 6.87
C TYR A 10 12.43 -4.72 7.50
N ARG A 11 13.33 -4.33 8.41
CA ARG A 11 14.24 -5.26 9.12
C ARG A 11 13.52 -6.21 10.08
N ASN A 12 12.32 -5.86 10.52
CA ASN A 12 11.52 -6.69 11.41
C ASN A 12 10.06 -6.74 10.93
N THR A 13 9.78 -7.69 10.05
CA THR A 13 8.44 -7.89 9.46
C THR A 13 7.39 -8.28 10.50
N GLN A 14 7.76 -9.01 11.56
CA GLN A 14 6.84 -9.36 12.65
C GLN A 14 6.38 -8.13 13.43
N LEU A 15 7.31 -7.20 13.72
CA LEU A 15 6.97 -5.95 14.37
C LEU A 15 6.06 -5.10 13.47
N LEU A 16 6.37 -5.03 12.17
CA LEU A 16 5.53 -4.32 11.20
C LEU A 16 4.10 -4.85 11.20
N GLN A 17 3.90 -6.17 11.12
CA GLN A 17 2.58 -6.79 11.15
C GLN A 17 1.83 -6.49 12.45
N LYS A 18 2.51 -6.56 13.61
CA LYS A 18 1.91 -6.19 14.90
C LYS A 18 1.49 -4.71 14.93
N ILE A 19 2.31 -3.81 14.38
CA ILE A 19 1.98 -2.39 14.27
C ILE A 19 0.74 -2.19 13.39
N CYS A 20 0.65 -2.85 12.22
CA CYS A 20 -0.54 -2.80 11.37
C CYS A 20 -1.81 -3.21 12.14
N ARG A 21 -1.76 -4.33 12.88
CA ARG A 21 -2.90 -4.80 13.69
C ARG A 21 -3.29 -3.80 14.77
N VAL A 22 -2.32 -3.22 15.46
CA VAL A 22 -2.58 -2.19 16.49
C VAL A 22 -3.18 -0.93 15.87
N LEU A 23 -2.65 -0.45 14.75
CA LEU A 23 -3.19 0.72 14.04
C LEU A 23 -4.61 0.48 13.55
N ARG A 24 -4.90 -0.73 13.05
CA ARG A 24 -6.24 -1.14 12.64
C ARG A 24 -7.22 -1.05 13.81
N VAL A 25 -6.90 -1.68 14.93
CA VAL A 25 -7.75 -1.66 16.14
C VAL A 25 -7.90 -0.23 16.65
N TYR A 26 -6.82 0.55 16.69
CA TYR A 26 -6.85 1.95 17.11
C TYR A 26 -7.81 2.80 16.27
N TYR A 27 -7.78 2.63 14.94
CA TYR A 27 -8.68 3.34 14.03
C TYR A 27 -10.14 2.90 14.19
N LEU A 28 -10.39 1.59 14.31
CA LEU A 28 -11.74 1.05 14.51
C LEU A 28 -12.34 1.51 15.84
N SER A 29 -11.57 1.49 16.93
CA SER A 29 -12.03 1.99 18.23
C SER A 29 -12.43 3.46 18.15
N ALA A 30 -11.68 4.29 17.42
CA ALA A 30 -12.05 5.70 17.22
C ALA A 30 -13.33 5.86 16.39
N LEU A 31 -13.57 5.00 15.40
CA LEU A 31 -14.81 4.97 14.64
C LEU A 31 -16.01 4.55 15.49
N ASP A 32 -15.85 3.52 16.33
CA ASP A 32 -16.93 3.00 17.16
C ASP A 32 -17.35 4.01 18.24
N LEU A 33 -16.42 4.83 18.75
CA LEU A 33 -16.73 5.96 19.64
C LEU A 33 -17.63 7.01 18.96
N VAL A 34 -17.38 7.32 17.69
CA VAL A 34 -18.22 8.26 16.92
C VAL A 34 -19.58 7.64 16.58
N ARG A 35 -19.62 6.35 16.22
CA ARG A 35 -20.87 5.65 15.92
C ARG A 35 -21.77 5.51 17.16
N SER A 36 -21.17 5.28 18.33
CA SER A 36 -21.92 5.15 19.58
C SER A 36 -22.55 6.47 20.01
N SER A 37 -21.93 7.61 19.68
CA SER A 37 -22.47 8.94 20.00
C SER A 37 -23.56 9.39 19.02
N ASP A 38 -23.57 8.89 17.77
CA ASP A 38 -24.66 9.14 16.81
C ASP A 38 -26.00 8.48 17.23
N GLY A 39 -25.97 7.44 18.08
CA GLY A 39 -27.16 6.71 18.54
C GLY A 39 -27.86 7.29 19.77
N SER A 40 -27.25 8.21 20.50
CA SER A 40 -27.77 8.80 21.75
C SER A 40 -28.27 10.23 21.53
N SER A 41 -29.54 10.39 21.20
CA SER A 41 -30.17 11.65 20.76
C SER A 41 -30.56 12.64 21.87
N SER A 42 -29.83 12.73 22.99
CA SER A 42 -30.17 13.68 24.06
C SER A 42 -28.94 14.20 24.82
N GLN A 43 -28.61 15.47 24.58
CA GLN A 43 -27.72 16.34 25.36
C GLN A 43 -26.26 15.89 25.52
N GLU A 44 -25.36 16.46 24.70
CA GLU A 44 -24.00 16.96 25.06
C GLU A 44 -23.23 17.36 23.78
N GLY A 45 -23.46 18.57 23.26
CA GLY A 45 -22.79 19.06 22.04
C GLY A 45 -21.25 19.11 22.13
N SER A 46 -20.68 19.17 23.35
CA SER A 46 -19.24 19.21 23.56
C SER A 46 -18.56 17.84 23.42
N ALA A 47 -19.15 16.77 23.98
CA ALA A 47 -18.60 15.42 23.89
C ALA A 47 -18.60 14.87 22.45
N TYR A 48 -19.63 15.25 21.69
CA TYR A 48 -19.76 14.90 20.27
C TYR A 48 -18.66 15.54 19.40
N GLU A 49 -18.42 16.84 19.59
CA GLU A 49 -17.37 17.54 18.86
C GLU A 49 -15.97 16.99 19.20
N ASN A 50 -15.72 16.70 20.48
CA ASN A 50 -14.46 16.10 20.93
C ASN A 50 -14.20 14.73 20.26
N SER A 51 -15.23 13.90 20.08
CA SER A 51 -15.12 12.59 19.44
C SER A 51 -14.77 12.69 17.95
N ARG A 52 -15.38 13.65 17.24
CA ARG A 52 -15.06 13.92 15.82
C ARG A 52 -13.66 14.48 15.63
N VAL A 53 -13.22 15.36 16.51
CA VAL A 53 -11.85 15.89 16.52
C VAL A 53 -10.85 14.76 16.79
N HIS A 54 -11.14 13.88 17.75
CA HIS A 54 -10.30 12.72 18.04
C HIS A 54 -10.18 11.78 16.83
N LEU A 55 -11.28 11.48 16.14
CA LEU A 55 -11.25 10.66 14.92
C LEU A 55 -10.39 11.28 13.81
N LYS A 56 -10.47 12.60 13.62
CA LYS A 56 -9.64 13.32 12.63
C LYS A 56 -8.15 13.19 12.97
N GLU A 57 -7.79 13.34 14.24
CA GLU A 57 -6.42 13.19 14.73
C GLU A 57 -5.91 11.75 14.57
N VAL A 58 -6.72 10.76 14.94
CA VAL A 58 -6.42 9.33 14.76
C VAL A 58 -6.17 9.03 13.28
N ARG A 59 -7.05 9.52 12.39
CA ARG A 59 -6.90 9.37 10.94
C ARG A 59 -5.59 9.97 10.45
N LEU A 60 -5.25 11.20 10.87
CA LEU A 60 -4.02 11.86 10.47
C LEU A 60 -2.78 11.05 10.87
N ARG A 61 -2.76 10.54 12.11
CA ARG A 61 -1.64 9.69 12.61
C ARG A 61 -1.52 8.37 11.86
N VAL A 62 -2.63 7.76 11.47
CA VAL A 62 -2.63 6.52 10.68
C VAL A 62 -2.13 6.79 9.27
N GLU A 63 -2.61 7.86 8.61
CA GLU A 63 -2.12 8.30 7.29
C GLU A 63 -0.61 8.59 7.34
N GLU A 64 -0.14 9.31 8.36
CA GLU A 64 1.28 9.62 8.54
C GLU A 64 2.12 8.34 8.75
N ALA A 65 1.66 7.41 9.60
CA ALA A 65 2.35 6.14 9.82
C ALA A 65 2.43 5.29 8.55
N LEU A 66 1.37 5.27 7.75
CA LEU A 66 1.34 4.58 6.46
C LEU A 66 2.36 5.20 5.49
N GLY A 67 2.27 6.52 5.26
CA GLY A 67 3.09 7.22 4.27
C GLY A 67 4.57 7.30 4.63
N THR A 68 4.91 7.54 5.90
CA THR A 68 6.31 7.76 6.33
C THR A 68 7.06 6.48 6.68
N CYS A 69 6.35 5.41 7.04
CA CYS A 69 6.96 4.21 7.61
C CYS A 69 6.53 2.92 6.90
N LEU A 70 5.23 2.60 6.87
CA LEU A 70 4.76 1.28 6.43
C LEU A 70 4.93 1.05 4.92
N LEU A 71 4.49 2.00 4.08
CA LEU A 71 4.60 1.89 2.62
C LEU A 71 6.05 2.00 2.12
N PRO A 72 6.89 2.90 2.67
CA PRO A 72 8.33 2.88 2.40
C PRO A 72 9.01 1.58 2.81
N SER A 73 8.66 1.02 3.98
CA SER A 73 9.23 -0.25 4.43
C SER A 73 8.86 -1.41 3.53
N LEU A 74 7.62 -1.46 3.01
CA LEU A 74 7.16 -2.52 2.11
C LEU A 74 8.04 -2.63 0.85
N GLN A 75 8.48 -1.50 0.29
CA GLN A 75 9.35 -1.44 -0.89
C GLN A 75 10.70 -2.13 -0.68
N LEU A 76 11.17 -2.17 0.57
CA LEU A 76 12.45 -2.77 0.98
C LEU A 76 12.33 -4.22 1.43
N ILE A 77 11.09 -4.72 1.65
CA ILE A 77 10.85 -6.10 2.08
C ILE A 77 10.91 -7.02 0.85
N PRO A 78 11.70 -8.11 0.90
CA PRO A 78 11.61 -9.16 -0.12
C PRO A 78 10.17 -9.67 -0.20
N ALA A 79 9.66 -9.87 -1.41
CA ALA A 79 8.26 -10.22 -1.67
C ALA A 79 7.59 -11.09 -0.60
N ASN A 80 6.75 -10.45 0.22
CA ASN A 80 6.05 -11.05 1.34
C ASN A 80 4.59 -10.59 1.33
N PRO A 81 3.68 -11.36 0.69
CA PRO A 81 2.28 -10.99 0.56
C PRO A 81 1.57 -10.78 1.90
N ALA A 82 1.97 -11.52 2.95
CA ALA A 82 1.36 -11.40 4.27
C ALA A 82 1.57 -10.01 4.88
N VAL A 83 2.71 -9.36 4.61
CA VAL A 83 2.94 -7.99 5.08
C VAL A 83 2.10 -6.99 4.29
N GLY A 84 2.03 -7.14 2.97
CA GLY A 84 1.17 -6.30 2.13
C GLY A 84 -0.30 -6.36 2.57
N ASN A 85 -0.80 -7.58 2.84
CA ASN A 85 -2.18 -7.77 3.30
C ASN A 85 -2.46 -7.04 4.62
N GLU A 86 -1.57 -7.12 5.60
CA GLU A 86 -1.75 -6.43 6.88
C GLU A 86 -1.75 -4.90 6.72
N ILE A 87 -0.93 -4.35 5.80
CA ILE A 87 -0.97 -2.92 5.46
C ILE A 87 -2.31 -2.56 4.80
N TRP A 88 -2.80 -3.40 3.89
CA TRP A 88 -4.08 -3.20 3.21
C TRP A 88 -5.28 -3.22 4.15
N GLU A 89 -5.28 -4.10 5.15
CA GLU A 89 -6.32 -4.14 6.18
C GLU A 89 -6.43 -2.82 6.98
N VAL A 90 -5.34 -2.04 7.07
CA VAL A 90 -5.36 -0.68 7.64
C VAL A 90 -5.80 0.34 6.59
N MET A 91 -5.22 0.30 5.39
CA MET A 91 -5.52 1.26 4.33
C MET A 91 -6.99 1.22 3.89
N SER A 92 -7.58 0.04 3.82
CA SER A 92 -8.97 -0.17 3.39
C SER A 92 -9.99 0.51 4.30
N LEU A 93 -9.63 0.79 5.57
CA LEU A 93 -10.46 1.54 6.52
C LEU A 93 -10.49 3.04 6.22
N LEU A 94 -9.49 3.57 5.51
CA LEU A 94 -9.41 4.98 5.18
C LEU A 94 -10.37 5.34 4.05
N PRO A 95 -10.90 6.58 4.03
CA PRO A 95 -11.71 7.08 2.93
C PRO A 95 -10.91 7.08 1.62
N TYR A 96 -11.61 6.94 0.50
CA TYR A 96 -11.05 6.88 -0.85
C TYR A 96 -10.00 7.97 -1.11
N GLU A 97 -10.32 9.23 -0.78
CA GLU A 97 -9.44 10.38 -0.99
C GLU A 97 -8.08 10.24 -0.29
N ALA A 98 -8.09 9.72 0.95
CA ALA A 98 -6.87 9.49 1.72
C ALA A 98 -6.03 8.37 1.12
N ARG A 99 -6.65 7.28 0.64
CA ARG A 99 -5.94 6.19 -0.04
C ARG A 99 -5.24 6.67 -1.31
N TYR A 100 -5.93 7.43 -2.15
CA TYR A 100 -5.36 7.94 -3.40
C TYR A 100 -4.27 8.99 -3.15
N ARG A 101 -4.41 9.80 -2.09
CA ARG A 101 -3.32 10.66 -1.63
C ARG A 101 -2.09 9.82 -1.28
N LEU A 102 -2.25 8.77 -0.46
CA LEU A 102 -1.16 7.88 -0.09
C LEU A 102 -0.50 7.20 -1.30
N TYR A 103 -1.27 6.78 -2.31
CA TYR A 103 -0.71 6.25 -3.57
C TYR A 103 0.13 7.28 -4.32
N GLY A 104 -0.33 8.53 -4.36
CA GLY A 104 0.45 9.63 -4.93
C GLY A 104 1.75 9.88 -4.17
N GLU A 105 1.69 9.88 -2.83
CA GLU A 105 2.85 10.01 -1.94
C GLU A 105 3.87 8.87 -2.13
N TRP A 106 3.38 7.64 -2.31
CA TRP A 106 4.20 6.44 -2.45
C TRP A 106 5.11 6.49 -3.67
N GLU A 107 4.70 7.17 -4.74
CA GLU A 107 5.47 7.26 -5.97
C GLU A 107 5.94 8.68 -6.29
N LYS A 108 6.18 9.50 -5.27
CA LYS A 108 6.73 10.82 -5.51
C LYS A 108 8.15 10.77 -6.05
N ASP A 109 8.42 11.66 -7.00
CA ASP A 109 9.72 11.86 -7.64
C ASP A 109 10.73 12.58 -6.74
N ASP A 110 10.28 13.21 -5.65
CA ASP A 110 11.13 13.94 -4.70
C ASP A 110 11.73 13.06 -3.57
N GLU A 111 11.58 11.73 -3.69
CA GLU A 111 12.16 10.76 -2.75
C GLU A 111 13.67 10.94 -2.64
N ARG A 112 14.16 11.14 -1.41
CA ARG A 112 15.59 11.40 -1.15
C ARG A 112 16.31 10.20 -0.56
N ASN A 113 15.58 9.17 -0.12
CA ASN A 113 16.21 8.00 0.46
C ASN A 113 16.84 7.13 -0.65
N PRO A 114 18.17 6.95 -0.68
CA PRO A 114 18.84 6.18 -1.71
C PRO A 114 18.42 4.71 -1.74
N LEU A 115 18.03 4.13 -0.59
CA LEU A 115 17.55 2.74 -0.54
C LEU A 115 16.21 2.59 -1.25
N LEU A 116 15.29 3.54 -1.06
CA LEU A 116 13.99 3.52 -1.71
C LEU A 116 14.12 3.78 -3.22
N LEU A 117 14.97 4.74 -3.60
CA LEU A 117 15.29 4.99 -5.01
C LEU A 117 15.87 3.75 -5.69
N ALA A 118 16.83 3.08 -5.05
CA ALA A 118 17.40 1.84 -5.56
C ALA A 118 16.35 0.73 -5.68
N ALA A 119 15.52 0.52 -4.66
CA ALA A 119 14.47 -0.50 -4.68
C ALA A 119 13.45 -0.26 -5.81
N ARG A 120 12.98 0.98 -5.97
CA ARG A 120 12.08 1.36 -7.08
C ARG A 120 12.74 1.13 -8.43
N GLN A 121 14.00 1.53 -8.59
CA GLN A 121 14.71 1.35 -9.86
C GLN A 121 14.93 -0.12 -10.21
N VAL A 122 15.29 -0.96 -9.23
CA VAL A 122 15.41 -2.41 -9.41
C VAL A 122 14.06 -3.00 -9.82
N ALA A 123 12.98 -2.68 -9.09
CA ALA A 123 11.64 -3.18 -9.41
C ALA A 123 11.21 -2.77 -10.84
N LYS A 124 11.47 -1.53 -11.25
CA LYS A 124 11.19 -1.01 -12.60
C LYS A 124 11.96 -1.78 -13.67
N LEU A 125 13.27 -1.97 -13.49
CA LEU A 125 14.11 -2.68 -14.46
C LEU A 125 13.73 -4.16 -14.58
N ASP A 126 13.52 -4.83 -13.46
CA ASP A 126 13.13 -6.24 -13.43
C ASP A 126 11.76 -6.45 -14.06
N THR A 127 10.80 -5.58 -13.77
CA THR A 127 9.47 -5.60 -14.40
C THR A 127 9.59 -5.47 -15.91
N ARG A 128 10.34 -4.48 -16.42
CA ARG A 128 10.57 -4.32 -17.87
C ARG A 128 11.22 -5.55 -18.48
N ARG A 129 12.19 -6.15 -17.80
CA ARG A 129 12.91 -7.34 -18.28
C ARG A 129 11.98 -8.54 -18.40
N ILE A 130 11.07 -8.72 -17.46
CA ILE A 130 10.08 -9.80 -17.49
C ILE A 130 9.05 -9.54 -18.60
N LEU A 131 8.50 -8.33 -18.67
CA LEU A 131 7.49 -7.95 -19.67
C LEU A 131 7.99 -8.12 -21.12
N LYS A 132 9.26 -7.80 -21.40
CA LYS A 132 9.89 -8.02 -22.72
C LYS A 132 9.90 -9.48 -23.18
N ARG A 133 9.78 -10.44 -22.27
CA ARG A 133 9.81 -11.88 -22.55
C ARG A 133 8.44 -12.53 -22.36
N LEU A 134 7.44 -11.77 -21.91
CA LEU A 134 6.14 -12.31 -21.53
C LEU A 134 5.37 -12.75 -22.77
N ALA A 135 5.13 -14.05 -22.88
CA ALA A 135 4.42 -14.69 -23.96
C ALA A 135 3.53 -15.82 -23.42
N LYS A 136 2.61 -16.33 -24.26
CA LYS A 136 1.66 -17.39 -23.87
C LYS A 136 2.35 -18.64 -23.33
N GLU A 137 3.48 -19.02 -23.91
CA GLU A 137 4.28 -20.21 -23.57
C GLU A 137 4.95 -20.14 -22.19
N ASN A 138 5.30 -18.93 -21.73
CA ASN A 138 6.03 -18.71 -20.47
C ASN A 138 5.25 -17.85 -19.47
N LEU A 139 3.94 -17.70 -19.70
CA LEU A 139 3.01 -16.91 -18.91
C LEU A 139 3.03 -17.30 -17.43
N LYS A 140 2.99 -18.61 -17.10
CA LYS A 140 2.94 -19.08 -15.71
C LYS A 140 4.19 -18.70 -14.91
N PRO A 141 5.42 -19.02 -15.35
CA PRO A 141 6.61 -18.64 -14.60
C PRO A 141 6.82 -17.12 -14.56
N LEU A 142 6.68 -16.41 -15.69
CA LEU A 142 6.94 -14.97 -15.74
C LEU A 142 5.84 -14.15 -15.04
N GLY A 143 4.57 -14.53 -15.17
CA GLY A 143 3.46 -13.89 -14.46
C GLY A 143 3.62 -13.97 -12.94
N ARG A 144 4.07 -15.13 -12.41
CA ARG A 144 4.41 -15.26 -10.98
C ARG A 144 5.59 -14.40 -10.56
N MET A 145 6.58 -14.20 -11.44
CA MET A 145 7.70 -13.30 -11.16
C MET A 145 7.24 -11.84 -11.08
N VAL A 146 6.37 -11.41 -12.01
CA VAL A 146 5.77 -10.06 -11.95
C VAL A 146 4.96 -9.90 -10.68
N ALA A 147 4.12 -10.89 -10.33
CA ALA A 147 3.34 -10.84 -9.10
C ALA A 147 4.21 -10.71 -7.85
N LYS A 148 5.31 -11.48 -7.80
CA LYS A 148 6.30 -11.39 -6.72
C LYS A 148 6.87 -9.97 -6.58
N LEU A 149 7.18 -9.29 -7.69
CA LEU A 149 7.63 -7.90 -7.66
C LEU A 149 6.52 -6.94 -7.20
N ALA A 150 5.29 -7.14 -7.69
CA ALA A 150 4.14 -6.31 -7.36
C ALA A 150 3.76 -6.39 -5.87
N HIS A 151 4.03 -7.50 -5.18
CA HIS A 151 3.81 -7.59 -3.72
C HIS A 151 4.75 -6.69 -2.90
N ALA A 152 5.95 -6.42 -3.40
CA ALA A 152 6.91 -5.55 -2.73
C ALA A 152 6.77 -4.08 -3.18
N ASN A 153 6.57 -3.86 -4.49
CA ASN A 153 6.57 -2.52 -5.10
C ASN A 153 5.37 -2.34 -6.06
N PRO A 154 4.12 -2.36 -5.56
CA PRO A 154 2.92 -2.38 -6.41
C PRO A 154 2.83 -1.16 -7.34
N MET A 155 2.97 0.05 -6.79
CA MET A 155 2.88 1.31 -7.58
C MET A 155 3.85 1.33 -8.76
N THR A 156 5.14 1.10 -8.49
CA THR A 156 6.19 1.13 -9.53
C THR A 156 6.00 0.04 -10.58
N VAL A 157 5.61 -1.16 -10.15
CA VAL A 157 5.38 -2.31 -11.05
C VAL A 157 4.17 -2.05 -11.95
N LEU A 158 3.04 -1.62 -11.37
CA LEU A 158 1.81 -1.33 -12.11
C LEU A 158 2.00 -0.15 -13.08
N ARG A 159 2.60 0.96 -12.65
CA ARG A 159 2.93 2.07 -13.56
C ARG A 159 3.80 1.60 -14.71
N THR A 160 4.80 0.77 -14.42
CA THR A 160 5.70 0.24 -15.45
C THR A 160 4.93 -0.62 -16.45
N ILE A 161 3.99 -1.44 -16.00
CA ILE A 161 3.12 -2.26 -16.87
C ILE A 161 2.23 -1.37 -17.73
N VAL A 162 1.54 -0.39 -17.13
CA VAL A 162 0.66 0.57 -17.84
C VAL A 162 1.43 1.27 -18.96
N ASN A 163 2.62 1.80 -18.66
CA ASN A 163 3.48 2.43 -19.66
C ASN A 163 3.91 1.48 -20.79
N GLN A 164 4.05 0.16 -20.52
CA GLN A 164 4.36 -0.81 -21.58
C GLN A 164 3.14 -1.12 -22.46
N ILE A 165 1.96 -1.33 -21.87
CA ILE A 165 0.75 -1.65 -22.65
C ILE A 165 0.24 -0.45 -23.45
N GLU A 166 0.47 0.78 -22.98
CA GLU A 166 0.18 2.01 -23.74
C GLU A 166 1.07 2.12 -24.99
N ALA A 167 2.35 1.75 -24.86
CA ALA A 167 3.29 1.75 -25.98
C ALA A 167 3.12 0.56 -26.93
N TYR A 168 2.70 -0.61 -26.42
CA TYR A 168 2.64 -1.88 -27.14
C TYR A 168 1.32 -2.60 -26.86
N ARG A 169 0.30 -2.36 -27.72
CA ARG A 169 -1.06 -2.90 -27.51
C ARG A 169 -1.14 -4.42 -27.60
N ASP A 170 -0.23 -5.06 -28.33
CA ASP A 170 -0.10 -6.51 -28.43
C ASP A 170 0.29 -7.18 -27.10
N MET A 171 0.85 -6.41 -26.15
CA MET A 171 1.16 -6.88 -24.81
C MET A 171 -0.08 -6.97 -23.90
N ILE A 172 -1.22 -6.41 -24.28
CA ILE A 172 -2.42 -6.39 -23.42
C ILE A 172 -2.90 -7.80 -23.06
N PRO A 173 -3.16 -8.73 -24.03
CA PRO A 173 -3.63 -10.08 -23.69
C PRO A 173 -2.70 -10.86 -22.73
N PRO A 174 -1.37 -10.96 -22.96
CA PRO A 174 -0.50 -11.70 -22.05
C PRO A 174 -0.36 -11.01 -20.68
N VAL A 175 -0.43 -9.69 -20.60
CA VAL A 175 -0.40 -8.95 -19.33
C VAL A 175 -1.66 -9.20 -18.51
N VAL A 176 -2.85 -9.11 -19.12
CA VAL A 176 -4.13 -9.40 -18.45
C VAL A 176 -4.15 -10.84 -17.92
N ASP A 177 -3.63 -11.78 -18.71
CA ASP A 177 -3.52 -13.16 -18.26
C ASP A 177 -2.51 -13.35 -17.11
N ALA A 178 -1.45 -12.55 -17.06
CA ALA A 178 -0.48 -12.56 -15.97
C ALA A 178 -1.04 -11.96 -14.68
N PHE A 179 -2.00 -11.04 -14.78
CA PHE A 179 -2.63 -10.40 -13.62
C PHE A 179 -3.45 -11.38 -12.77
N LYS A 180 -3.84 -12.54 -13.31
CA LYS A 180 -4.44 -13.65 -12.54
C LYS A 180 -3.56 -14.16 -11.39
N TYR A 181 -2.27 -13.81 -11.37
CA TYR A 181 -1.34 -14.16 -10.30
C TYR A 181 -1.14 -13.05 -9.26
N LEU A 182 -1.71 -11.86 -9.46
CA LEU A 182 -1.67 -10.78 -8.47
C LEU A 182 -2.63 -11.10 -7.30
N THR A 183 -2.36 -10.54 -6.12
CA THR A 183 -3.23 -10.63 -4.95
C THR A 183 -3.94 -9.31 -4.71
N GLN A 184 -5.02 -9.31 -3.92
CA GLN A 184 -5.86 -8.16 -3.56
C GLN A 184 -5.14 -6.81 -3.35
N VAL A 185 -3.98 -6.78 -2.66
CA VAL A 185 -3.24 -5.52 -2.43
C VAL A 185 -2.65 -4.91 -3.70
N SER A 186 -2.25 -5.75 -4.65
CA SER A 186 -1.81 -5.33 -5.98
C SER A 186 -2.98 -5.12 -6.94
N GLU A 187 -4.19 -5.57 -6.60
CA GLU A 187 -5.41 -5.40 -7.40
C GLU A 187 -6.20 -4.14 -7.01
N ALA A 188 -6.03 -3.64 -5.78
CA ALA A 188 -6.74 -2.48 -5.25
C ALA A 188 -6.00 -1.14 -5.44
N VAL A 189 -4.83 -1.20 -6.08
CA VAL A 189 -4.05 -0.06 -6.60
C VAL A 189 -4.31 0.05 -8.09
#